data_AF-A0A3M0Z2K7-F1
#
_entry.id   AF-A0A3M0Z2K7-F1
#
_cell.length_a   1.000
_cell.length_b   1.000
_cell.length_c   1.000
_cell.angle_alpha   90.00
_cell.angle_beta   90.00
_cell.angle_gamma   90.00
#
_symmetry.space_group_name_H-M   'P 1'
#
loop_
_entity.id
_entity.type
_entity.pdbx_description
1 polymer ?
#
loop_
_entity_poly.entity_id
_entity_poly.type
_entity_poly.pdbx_seq_one_letter_code
_entity_poly.pdbx_strand_id
1 'polypeptide(L)'
;MNFSQAFNELWHTTGLANFGLGQALMLVIGCVLLYLAIRKGFEPLLLLPIGFGCILSNVPLAGITDEAPPVEEFSFFVAHGISEANVTDLLSKKDLELWVERYEKEQTGLPARDKKTGEFTPAFRKYLYRHRDLFCREENHKQLVEAFNRWNRQQALLRGEKHVKEYAPHDGFLMTIYKTGVANELFPLIIFMGVGAMTDFGPLIANPKTALLGAAAQFGIFSTLIGALLLSRWVPGINFNLQDAASIGIIGGADGPTSIYTASKLAPHLLGAIAVAAYSYMALVPIIQPPIMKLFTSEEERKIEMKQLRHVAKIEKILFPLLVFFLCAVLLPSACPLIGALMFGNLARESGVVDRLSNTMQNALINIVTIFLGLSVGMKLAHDKFLRLETLGILFLGLIAFSFGTAAGVIFGKIMNKFSKDPINPLIGAAGVSAVPMAARVANKVGQEENPHNFLLMHAMGPNVAGVIGSAVAAGVLIALCGG
;
A
#
# COMPACT_ATOMS: atom_id res chain seq x y z
N MET A 1 14.41 4.62 -42.77
CA MET A 1 15.36 4.17 -41.74
C MET A 1 16.45 3.35 -42.39
N ASN A 2 17.71 3.73 -42.19
CA ASN A 2 18.85 2.86 -42.50
C ASN A 2 19.01 1.80 -41.40
N PHE A 3 19.61 0.65 -41.71
CA PHE A 3 19.81 -0.45 -40.74
C PHE A 3 20.55 0.01 -39.47
N SER A 4 21.56 0.89 -39.61
CA SER A 4 22.27 1.49 -38.47
C SER A 4 21.39 2.42 -37.61
N GLN A 5 20.41 3.12 -38.21
CA GLN A 5 19.44 3.93 -37.45
C GLN A 5 18.47 3.03 -36.69
N ALA A 6 17.93 2.00 -37.35
CA ALA A 6 17.06 1.01 -36.72
C ALA A 6 17.77 0.26 -35.56
N PHE A 7 19.06 -0.07 -35.72
CA PHE A 7 19.86 -0.68 -34.66
C PHE A 7 20.11 0.29 -33.49
N ASN A 8 20.39 1.57 -33.75
CA ASN A 8 20.57 2.56 -32.69
C ASN A 8 19.25 2.84 -31.95
N GLU A 9 18.11 2.94 -32.65
CA GLU A 9 16.79 3.05 -32.05
C GLU A 9 16.45 1.80 -31.22
N LEU A 10 16.73 0.60 -31.73
CA LEU A 10 16.57 -0.65 -30.97
C LEU A 10 17.45 -0.64 -29.71
N TRP A 11 18.72 -0.24 -29.83
CA TRP A 11 19.64 -0.14 -28.69
C TRP A 11 19.11 0.81 -27.62
N HIS A 12 18.71 2.03 -28.00
CA HIS A 12 18.15 3.03 -27.08
C HIS A 12 16.77 2.67 -26.53
N THR A 13 16.02 1.75 -27.16
CA THR A 13 14.76 1.21 -26.62
C THR A 13 14.95 -0.10 -25.84
N THR A 14 16.13 -0.73 -25.86
CA THR A 14 16.41 -1.87 -24.98
C THR A 14 16.47 -1.45 -23.52
N GLY A 15 16.00 -2.34 -22.63
CA GLY A 15 16.17 -2.13 -21.20
C GLY A 15 17.65 -2.06 -20.78
N LEU A 16 18.53 -2.83 -21.44
CA LEU A 16 19.98 -2.86 -21.17
C LEU A 16 20.66 -1.49 -21.29
N ALA A 17 20.28 -0.67 -22.29
CA ALA A 17 20.84 0.67 -22.48
C ALA A 17 20.29 1.71 -21.49
N ASN A 18 19.18 1.41 -20.80
CA ASN A 18 18.46 2.31 -19.91
C ASN A 18 18.55 1.91 -18.42
N PHE A 19 19.47 1.03 -18.08
CA PHE A 19 19.62 0.49 -16.73
C PHE A 19 20.26 1.50 -15.75
N GLY A 20 19.50 1.95 -14.76
CA GLY A 20 20.01 2.72 -13.64
C GLY A 20 20.62 1.84 -12.54
N LEU A 21 21.63 2.35 -11.82
CA LEU A 21 22.22 1.66 -10.65
C LEU A 21 21.17 1.33 -9.57
N GLY A 22 20.19 2.21 -9.36
CA GLY A 22 19.09 1.99 -8.41
C GLY A 22 18.18 0.83 -8.83
N GLN A 23 17.86 0.71 -10.12
CA GLN A 23 17.09 -0.42 -10.65
C GLN A 23 17.86 -1.74 -10.47
N ALA A 24 19.15 -1.76 -10.80
CA ALA A 24 20.00 -2.94 -10.60
C ALA A 24 20.02 -3.40 -9.12
N LEU A 25 20.14 -2.46 -8.17
CA LEU A 25 20.05 -2.76 -6.74
C LEU A 25 18.68 -3.37 -6.35
N MET A 26 17.58 -2.80 -6.85
CA MET A 26 16.25 -3.33 -6.57
C MET A 26 16.01 -4.72 -7.18
N LEU A 27 16.59 -5.03 -8.34
CA LEU A 27 16.52 -6.38 -8.90
C LEU A 27 17.29 -7.40 -8.04
N VAL A 28 18.46 -7.02 -7.50
CA VAL A 28 19.18 -7.87 -6.53
C VAL A 28 18.32 -8.09 -5.28
N ILE A 29 17.66 -7.06 -4.76
CA ILE A 29 16.72 -7.18 -3.63
C ILE A 29 15.55 -8.10 -3.98
N GLY A 30 14.93 -7.95 -5.16
CA GLY A 30 13.88 -8.85 -5.65
C GLY A 30 14.32 -10.31 -5.69
N CYS A 31 15.52 -10.58 -6.22
CA CYS A 31 16.12 -11.92 -6.21
C CYS A 31 16.38 -12.46 -4.80
N VAL A 32 16.77 -11.61 -3.84
CA VAL A 32 16.92 -12.00 -2.42
C VAL A 32 15.56 -12.36 -1.80
N LEU A 33 14.50 -11.59 -2.08
CA LEU A 33 13.14 -11.91 -1.61
C LEU A 33 12.66 -13.26 -2.17
N LEU A 34 12.87 -13.51 -3.47
CA LEU A 34 12.57 -14.81 -4.10
C LEU A 34 13.39 -15.96 -3.47
N TYR A 35 14.67 -15.74 -3.18
CA TYR A 35 15.52 -16.74 -2.53
C TYR A 35 15.02 -17.09 -1.11
N LEU A 36 14.61 -16.09 -0.32
CA LEU A 36 14.04 -16.29 1.01
C LEU A 36 12.69 -17.02 0.94
N ALA A 37 11.84 -16.69 -0.03
CA ALA A 37 10.58 -17.39 -0.27
C ALA A 37 10.81 -18.87 -0.66
N ILE A 38 11.63 -19.12 -1.67
CA ILE A 38 11.80 -20.45 -2.29
C ILE A 38 12.69 -21.38 -1.47
N ARG A 39 13.91 -20.95 -1.10
CA ARG A 39 14.90 -21.84 -0.47
C ARG A 39 14.73 -21.93 1.05
N LYS A 40 14.24 -20.86 1.69
CA LYS A 40 14.08 -20.80 3.15
C LYS A 40 12.64 -20.97 3.61
N GLY A 41 11.65 -20.88 2.72
CA GLY A 41 10.24 -21.05 3.06
C GLY A 41 9.68 -19.91 3.92
N PHE A 42 10.28 -18.71 3.87
CA PHE A 42 9.77 -17.54 4.58
C PHE A 42 8.55 -16.96 3.84
N GLU A 43 7.36 -17.12 4.44
CA GLU A 43 6.07 -16.63 3.92
C GLU A 43 5.90 -16.73 2.39
N PRO A 44 6.11 -17.93 1.78
CA PRO A 44 6.26 -18.06 0.34
C PRO A 44 5.01 -17.64 -0.44
N LEU A 45 3.82 -17.70 0.17
CA LEU A 45 2.56 -17.27 -0.44
C LEU A 45 2.50 -15.76 -0.74
N LEU A 46 3.22 -14.95 0.06
CA LEU A 46 3.26 -13.49 -0.06
C LEU A 46 4.61 -13.01 -0.62
N LEU A 47 5.71 -13.54 -0.09
CA LEU A 47 7.06 -13.07 -0.41
C LEU A 47 7.47 -13.39 -1.85
N LEU A 48 6.94 -14.48 -2.45
CA LEU A 48 7.18 -14.82 -3.84
C LEU A 48 6.51 -13.81 -4.81
N PRO A 49 5.18 -13.53 -4.74
CA PRO A 49 4.57 -12.44 -5.50
C PRO A 49 5.21 -11.06 -5.27
N ILE A 50 5.60 -10.71 -4.03
CA ILE A 50 6.25 -9.43 -3.72
C ILE A 50 7.62 -9.33 -4.39
N GLY A 51 8.45 -10.37 -4.27
CA GLY A 51 9.77 -10.44 -4.92
C GLY A 51 9.68 -10.39 -6.45
N PHE A 52 8.66 -11.02 -7.04
CA PHE A 52 8.42 -10.97 -8.48
C PHE A 52 7.90 -9.59 -8.94
N GLY A 53 6.97 -8.98 -8.18
CA GLY A 53 6.51 -7.61 -8.43
C GLY A 53 7.64 -6.59 -8.35
N CYS A 54 8.56 -6.75 -7.40
CA CYS A 54 9.79 -5.95 -7.29
C CYS A 54 10.62 -6.00 -8.58
N ILE A 55 10.79 -7.20 -9.14
CA ILE A 55 11.54 -7.40 -10.38
C ILE A 55 10.84 -6.71 -11.55
N LEU A 56 9.55 -6.98 -11.75
CA LEU A 56 8.75 -6.36 -12.82
C LEU A 56 8.79 -4.82 -12.78
N SER A 57 8.80 -4.25 -11.57
CA SER A 57 8.71 -2.80 -11.35
C SER A 57 10.03 -2.05 -11.50
N ASN A 58 11.13 -2.77 -11.69
CA ASN A 58 12.44 -2.21 -11.97
C ASN A 58 12.98 -2.63 -13.34
N VAL A 59 12.13 -3.19 -14.22
CA VAL A 59 12.45 -3.36 -15.64
C VAL A 59 12.31 -2.00 -16.34
N PRO A 60 13.39 -1.38 -16.84
CA PRO A 60 13.33 -0.09 -17.52
C PRO A 60 12.49 -0.16 -18.81
N LEU A 61 11.79 0.93 -19.12
CA LEU A 61 10.94 1.14 -20.31
C LEU A 61 9.76 0.16 -20.48
N ALA A 62 9.44 -0.67 -19.47
CA ALA A 62 8.40 -1.69 -19.60
C ALA A 62 6.96 -1.18 -19.38
N GLY A 63 6.77 0.03 -18.82
CA GLY A 63 5.45 0.63 -18.56
C GLY A 63 4.57 -0.10 -17.53
N ILE A 64 5.10 -1.14 -16.86
CA ILE A 64 4.33 -2.06 -16.01
C ILE A 64 3.69 -1.36 -14.80
N THR A 65 4.30 -0.27 -14.33
CA THR A 65 3.91 0.48 -13.14
C THR A 65 3.43 1.89 -13.44
N ASP A 66 3.32 2.25 -14.73
CA ASP A 66 3.04 3.61 -15.14
C ASP A 66 1.62 3.99 -14.74
N GLU A 67 1.46 5.24 -14.28
CA GLU A 67 0.16 5.76 -13.89
C GLU A 67 -0.45 6.54 -15.04
N ALA A 68 -1.67 6.15 -15.43
CA ALA A 68 -2.48 6.92 -16.36
C ALA A 68 -2.76 8.31 -15.78
N PRO A 69 -2.62 9.39 -16.57
CA PRO A 69 -2.96 10.73 -16.10
C PRO A 69 -4.45 10.80 -15.73
N PRO A 70 -4.85 11.58 -14.71
CA PRO A 70 -6.24 11.67 -14.28
C PRO A 70 -7.17 11.98 -15.44
N VAL A 71 -8.32 11.28 -15.50
CA VAL A 71 -9.33 11.52 -16.55
C VAL A 71 -9.84 12.97 -16.52
N GLU A 72 -9.81 13.65 -15.37
CA GLU A 72 -10.14 15.07 -15.26
C GLU A 72 -9.05 16.00 -15.80
N GLU A 73 -7.76 15.71 -15.61
CA GLU A 73 -6.68 16.46 -16.28
C GLU A 73 -6.73 16.23 -17.79
N PHE A 74 -6.87 14.97 -18.21
CA PHE A 74 -7.05 14.59 -19.61
C PHE A 74 -8.28 15.25 -20.22
N SER A 75 -9.42 15.27 -19.51
CA SER A 75 -10.64 15.95 -19.96
C SER A 75 -10.48 17.47 -19.96
N PHE A 76 -9.92 18.10 -18.93
CA PHE A 76 -9.63 19.55 -18.90
C PHE A 76 -8.82 19.98 -20.12
N PHE A 77 -7.78 19.19 -20.41
CA PHE A 77 -6.90 19.38 -21.54
C PHE A 77 -7.60 19.20 -22.87
N VAL A 78 -8.51 18.25 -22.97
CA VAL A 78 -9.19 17.91 -24.21
C VAL A 78 -10.41 18.84 -24.43
N ALA A 79 -11.10 19.31 -23.36
CA ALA A 79 -12.47 19.90 -23.29
C ALA A 79 -12.63 21.36 -23.71
N HIS A 80 -11.73 22.23 -23.26
CA HIS A 80 -11.58 23.53 -23.90
C HIS A 80 -11.16 23.26 -25.36
N GLY A 81 -11.33 24.13 -26.35
CA GLY A 81 -11.85 25.49 -26.32
C GLY A 81 -11.10 26.38 -27.33
N ILE A 82 -9.77 26.26 -27.42
CA ILE A 82 -9.02 26.96 -28.46
C ILE A 82 -9.21 26.34 -29.85
N SER A 83 -9.11 27.25 -30.79
CA SER A 83 -9.37 27.18 -32.21
C SER A 83 -8.62 28.38 -32.80
N GLU A 84 -8.96 28.89 -33.98
CA GLU A 84 -8.22 29.96 -34.66
C GLU A 84 -8.20 31.33 -33.91
N ALA A 85 -8.96 31.51 -32.82
CA ALA A 85 -9.22 32.81 -32.20
C ALA A 85 -7.99 33.51 -31.57
N ASN A 86 -7.06 32.78 -30.96
CA ASN A 86 -6.03 33.37 -30.08
C ASN A 86 -4.69 33.65 -30.78
N VAL A 87 -4.60 33.51 -32.11
CA VAL A 87 -3.33 33.73 -32.85
C VAL A 87 -2.86 35.19 -32.72
N THR A 88 -3.77 36.15 -32.64
CA THR A 88 -3.44 37.57 -32.44
C THR A 88 -2.92 37.89 -31.03
N ASP A 89 -3.27 37.08 -30.02
CA ASP A 89 -2.91 37.35 -28.63
C ASP A 89 -1.53 36.77 -28.26
N LEU A 90 -0.89 36.08 -29.21
CA LEU A 90 0.41 35.43 -29.07
C LEU A 90 1.57 36.18 -29.74
N LEU A 91 1.27 37.33 -30.36
CA LEU A 91 2.24 38.20 -31.03
C LEU A 91 2.42 39.50 -30.23
N SER A 92 3.63 40.06 -30.20
CA SER A 92 3.81 41.37 -29.59
C SER A 92 3.10 42.43 -30.43
N LYS A 93 2.72 43.56 -29.79
CA LYS A 93 2.01 44.65 -30.47
C LYS A 93 2.76 45.17 -31.70
N LYS A 94 4.09 45.16 -31.67
CA LYS A 94 4.98 45.58 -32.75
C LYS A 94 4.96 44.61 -33.93
N ASP A 95 4.92 43.31 -33.65
CA ASP A 95 4.90 42.26 -34.68
C ASP A 95 3.53 42.21 -35.38
N LEU A 96 2.45 42.42 -34.62
CA LEU A 96 1.10 42.59 -35.16
C LEU A 96 1.01 43.76 -36.15
N GLU A 97 1.62 44.90 -35.84
CA GLU A 97 1.61 46.07 -36.73
C GLU A 97 2.38 45.81 -38.03
N LEU A 98 3.52 45.11 -37.97
CA LEU A 98 4.27 44.62 -39.14
C LEU A 98 3.45 43.66 -40.03
N TRP A 99 2.73 42.71 -39.43
CA TRP A 99 1.88 41.77 -40.18
C TRP A 99 0.58 42.40 -40.70
N VAL A 100 0.05 43.43 -40.03
CA VAL A 100 -1.04 44.27 -40.56
C VAL A 100 -0.60 44.98 -41.83
N GLU A 101 0.53 45.68 -41.80
CA GLU A 101 1.07 46.40 -42.96
C GLU A 101 1.32 45.44 -44.13
N ARG A 102 1.88 44.26 -43.84
CA ARG A 102 2.10 43.21 -44.85
C ARG A 102 0.79 42.69 -45.45
N TYR A 103 -0.23 42.43 -44.63
CA TYR A 103 -1.53 41.96 -45.11
C TYR A 103 -2.25 43.02 -45.97
N GLU A 104 -2.31 44.27 -45.52
CA GLU A 104 -3.00 45.34 -46.28
C GLU A 104 -2.28 45.67 -47.60
N LYS A 105 -0.98 45.39 -47.68
CA LYS A 105 -0.16 45.48 -48.91
C LYS A 105 -0.30 44.27 -49.83
N GLU A 106 -0.45 43.05 -49.31
CA GLU A 106 -0.64 41.81 -50.08
C GLU A 106 -2.11 41.54 -50.48
N GLN A 107 -3.08 42.10 -49.74
CA GLN A 107 -4.52 41.93 -49.95
C GLN A 107 -5.20 43.30 -50.15
N THR A 108 -4.82 43.97 -51.24
CA THR A 108 -5.26 45.34 -51.58
C THR A 108 -6.78 45.52 -51.47
N GLY A 109 -7.20 46.45 -50.61
CA GLY A 109 -8.61 46.83 -50.42
C GLY A 109 -9.33 46.14 -49.27
N LEU A 110 -8.72 45.15 -48.61
CA LEU A 110 -9.27 44.49 -47.41
C LEU A 110 -8.52 44.97 -46.15
N PRO A 111 -9.13 45.82 -45.30
CA PRO A 111 -8.44 46.30 -44.10
C PRO A 111 -8.27 45.19 -43.05
N ALA A 112 -7.13 45.20 -42.37
CA ALA A 112 -6.82 44.27 -41.29
C ALA A 112 -7.65 44.54 -40.03
N ARG A 113 -8.11 45.79 -39.84
CA ARG A 113 -8.94 46.24 -38.73
C ARG A 113 -10.28 46.80 -39.20
N ASP A 114 -11.34 46.52 -38.45
CA ASP A 114 -12.64 47.15 -38.65
C ASP A 114 -12.57 48.64 -38.24
N LYS A 115 -13.02 49.53 -39.12
CA LYS A 115 -12.93 50.99 -38.93
C LYS A 115 -13.90 51.54 -37.87
N LYS A 116 -14.89 50.77 -37.43
CA LYS A 116 -15.87 51.16 -36.40
C LYS A 116 -15.53 50.62 -35.02
N THR A 117 -14.96 49.42 -34.93
CA THR A 117 -14.64 48.77 -33.64
C THR A 117 -13.16 48.75 -33.28
N GLY A 118 -12.26 48.96 -34.26
CA GLY A 118 -10.80 48.88 -34.09
C GLY A 118 -10.24 47.45 -33.98
N GLU A 119 -11.13 46.44 -33.93
CA GLU A 119 -10.78 45.02 -33.84
C GLU A 119 -10.26 44.45 -35.16
N PHE A 120 -9.48 43.36 -35.06
CA PHE A 120 -8.98 42.65 -36.23
C PHE A 120 -10.08 41.91 -36.99
N THR A 121 -10.15 42.13 -38.31
CA THR A 121 -11.17 41.54 -39.18
C THR A 121 -11.00 40.01 -39.29
N PRO A 122 -12.08 39.24 -39.46
CA PRO A 122 -12.00 37.78 -39.58
C PRO A 122 -11.10 37.31 -40.73
N ALA A 123 -11.05 38.08 -41.83
CA ALA A 123 -10.18 37.80 -42.97
C ALA A 123 -8.69 37.88 -42.61
N PHE A 124 -8.29 38.90 -41.84
CA PHE A 124 -6.91 39.05 -41.37
C PHE A 124 -6.50 37.95 -40.38
N ARG A 125 -7.37 37.60 -39.42
CA ARG A 125 -7.11 36.48 -38.49
C ARG A 125 -6.87 35.16 -39.24
N LYS A 126 -7.65 34.90 -40.30
CA LYS A 126 -7.51 33.72 -41.16
C LYS A 126 -6.23 33.75 -42.03
N TYR A 127 -5.78 34.93 -42.45
CA TYR A 127 -4.51 35.11 -43.15
C TYR A 127 -3.31 34.83 -42.22
N LEU A 128 -3.33 35.32 -40.98
CA LEU A 128 -2.30 35.00 -39.98
C LEU A 128 -2.22 33.49 -39.74
N TYR A 129 -3.36 32.83 -39.53
CA TYR A 129 -3.39 31.37 -39.32
C TYR A 129 -2.79 30.59 -40.51
N ARG A 130 -3.01 31.04 -41.75
CA ARG A 130 -2.45 30.42 -42.97
C ARG A 130 -0.93 30.56 -43.09
N HIS A 131 -0.34 31.62 -42.53
CA HIS A 131 1.10 31.91 -42.66
C HIS A 131 1.89 31.65 -41.37
N ARG A 132 1.32 30.87 -40.44
CA ARG A 132 1.89 30.59 -39.11
C ARG A 132 3.31 30.03 -39.12
N ASP A 133 3.65 29.26 -40.16
CA ASP A 133 4.95 28.59 -40.27
C ASP A 133 6.09 29.59 -40.56
N LEU A 134 5.75 30.82 -40.98
CA LEU A 134 6.71 31.90 -41.27
C LEU A 134 7.03 32.78 -40.04
N PHE A 135 6.10 32.98 -39.12
CA PHE A 135 6.35 33.80 -37.92
C PHE A 135 6.87 33.00 -36.71
N CYS A 136 6.68 31.69 -36.67
CA CYS A 136 7.25 30.83 -35.62
C CYS A 136 8.79 30.67 -35.70
N ARG A 137 9.50 31.48 -36.49
CA ARG A 137 10.96 31.40 -36.70
C ARG A 137 11.81 32.47 -36.00
N GLU A 138 11.21 33.51 -35.41
CA GLU A 138 11.97 34.57 -34.71
C GLU A 138 11.64 34.68 -33.21
N GLU A 139 12.70 34.50 -32.40
CA GLU A 139 12.99 34.82 -30.98
C GLU A 139 11.95 34.70 -29.84
N ASN A 140 10.65 34.42 -30.04
CA ASN A 140 9.69 34.18 -28.94
C ASN A 140 9.23 32.70 -28.78
N HIS A 141 10.16 31.78 -29.00
CA HIS A 141 9.93 30.34 -29.14
C HIS A 141 9.35 29.63 -27.87
N LYS A 142 9.47 30.18 -26.65
CA LYS A 142 8.99 29.49 -25.44
C LYS A 142 7.50 29.67 -25.16
N GLN A 143 6.99 30.90 -25.18
CA GLN A 143 5.58 31.17 -24.84
C GLN A 143 4.61 30.71 -25.95
N LEU A 144 5.01 30.81 -27.22
CA LEU A 144 4.25 30.29 -28.36
C LEU A 144 4.11 28.75 -28.31
N VAL A 145 5.16 28.02 -27.93
CA VAL A 145 5.11 26.56 -27.76
C VAL A 145 4.19 26.16 -26.61
N GLU A 146 4.19 26.89 -25.49
CA GLU A 146 3.26 26.64 -24.37
C GLU A 146 1.79 26.95 -24.71
N ALA A 147 1.54 27.91 -25.61
CA ALA A 147 0.20 28.16 -26.13
C ALA A 147 -0.25 27.08 -27.15
N PHE A 148 0.64 26.68 -28.06
CA PHE A 148 0.37 25.64 -29.06
C PHE A 148 0.16 24.26 -28.43
N ASN A 149 0.89 23.95 -27.36
CA ASN A 149 0.73 22.73 -26.55
C ASN A 149 -0.55 22.73 -25.69
N ARG A 150 -1.18 23.89 -25.50
CA ARG A 150 -2.57 23.99 -25.01
C ARG A 150 -3.56 23.83 -26.17
N TRP A 151 -3.23 24.28 -27.39
CA TRP A 151 -4.12 24.32 -28.57
C TRP A 151 -4.48 22.96 -29.17
N ASN A 152 -3.50 22.09 -29.47
CA ASN A 152 -3.81 20.75 -30.04
C ASN A 152 -4.65 19.89 -29.08
N ARG A 153 -4.35 20.02 -27.80
CA ARG A 153 -5.14 19.47 -26.71
C ARG A 153 -6.60 19.91 -26.83
N GLN A 154 -6.79 21.20 -27.08
CA GLN A 154 -8.09 21.86 -27.11
C GLN A 154 -8.85 21.80 -28.46
N GLN A 155 -8.38 20.98 -29.42
CA GLN A 155 -9.17 20.49 -30.56
C GLN A 155 -9.73 19.07 -30.33
N ALA A 156 -9.28 18.35 -29.31
CA ALA A 156 -9.51 16.91 -29.20
C ALA A 156 -10.90 16.52 -28.63
N LEU A 157 -11.56 17.27 -27.73
CA LEU A 157 -12.95 16.91 -27.32
C LEU A 157 -13.99 17.35 -28.34
N LEU A 158 -13.71 18.42 -29.11
CA LEU A 158 -14.67 18.95 -30.10
C LEU A 158 -14.95 17.97 -31.25
N ARG A 159 -14.10 16.95 -31.48
CA ARG A 159 -14.34 15.92 -32.50
C ARG A 159 -15.15 14.72 -32.04
N GLY A 160 -15.31 14.50 -30.73
CA GLY A 160 -16.19 13.46 -30.19
C GLY A 160 -15.99 12.05 -30.78
N GLU A 161 -14.76 11.71 -31.17
CA GLU A 161 -14.47 10.42 -31.80
C GLU A 161 -14.72 9.28 -30.80
N LYS A 162 -15.43 8.23 -31.23
CA LYS A 162 -15.85 7.10 -30.39
C LYS A 162 -14.68 6.29 -29.79
N HIS A 163 -13.45 6.65 -30.11
CA HIS A 163 -12.20 5.97 -29.77
C HIS A 163 -11.37 6.69 -28.69
N VAL A 164 -11.88 7.75 -28.03
CA VAL A 164 -11.14 8.44 -26.94
C VAL A 164 -10.78 7.51 -25.77
N LYS A 165 -11.58 6.47 -25.48
CA LYS A 165 -11.24 5.43 -24.49
C LYS A 165 -10.12 4.47 -24.94
N GLU A 166 -9.79 4.46 -26.23
CA GLU A 166 -8.84 3.55 -26.88
C GLU A 166 -7.44 4.19 -27.03
N TYR A 167 -7.35 5.52 -26.83
CA TYR A 167 -6.11 6.31 -26.82
C TYR A 167 -5.82 6.98 -25.46
N ALA A 168 -6.68 6.79 -24.45
CA ALA A 168 -6.33 7.15 -23.08
C ALA A 168 -5.14 6.28 -22.65
N PRO A 169 -4.05 6.85 -22.06
CA PRO A 169 -2.97 6.03 -21.54
C PRO A 169 -3.55 5.04 -20.52
N HIS A 170 -3.35 3.75 -20.75
CA HIS A 170 -3.80 2.74 -19.80
C HIS A 170 -2.84 2.68 -18.63
N ASP A 171 -3.37 2.51 -17.42
CA ASP A 171 -2.55 2.19 -16.25
C ASP A 171 -1.73 0.93 -16.54
N GLY A 172 -0.45 0.94 -16.16
CA GLY A 172 0.39 -0.24 -16.22
C GLY A 172 -0.27 -1.43 -15.51
N PHE A 173 0.02 -2.65 -15.93
CA PHE A 173 -0.63 -3.86 -15.42
C PHE A 173 -0.65 -3.92 -13.87
N LEU A 174 0.46 -3.60 -13.20
CA LEU A 174 0.52 -3.59 -11.74
C LEU A 174 -0.21 -2.38 -11.15
N MET A 175 -0.20 -1.23 -11.83
CA MET A 175 -0.91 -0.02 -11.38
C MET A 175 -2.43 -0.22 -11.42
N THR A 176 -2.93 -0.89 -12.46
CA THR A 176 -4.35 -1.29 -12.58
C THR A 176 -4.76 -2.14 -11.38
N ILE A 177 -3.99 -3.18 -11.05
CA ILE A 177 -4.28 -4.07 -9.91
C ILE A 177 -4.21 -3.29 -8.58
N TYR A 178 -3.19 -2.45 -8.41
CA TYR A 178 -3.02 -1.60 -7.22
C TYR A 178 -4.21 -0.65 -7.01
N LYS A 179 -4.64 0.08 -8.04
CA LYS A 179 -5.81 0.97 -8.00
C LYS A 179 -7.11 0.21 -7.75
N THR A 180 -7.26 -0.97 -8.33
CA THR A 180 -8.48 -1.80 -8.23
C THR A 180 -8.68 -2.43 -6.86
N GLY A 181 -7.62 -2.67 -6.07
CA GLY A 181 -7.75 -3.43 -4.82
C GLY A 181 -6.91 -3.01 -3.63
N VAL A 182 -5.79 -2.31 -3.80
CA VAL A 182 -4.93 -1.87 -2.67
C VAL A 182 -5.24 -0.44 -2.29
N ALA A 183 -5.34 0.47 -3.27
CA ALA A 183 -5.65 1.88 -3.05
C ALA A 183 -7.05 2.13 -2.49
N ASN A 184 -7.98 1.18 -2.68
CA ASN A 184 -9.38 1.24 -2.26
C ASN A 184 -9.75 0.22 -1.16
N GLU A 185 -8.75 -0.32 -0.45
CA GLU A 185 -8.91 -1.22 0.71
C GLU A 185 -9.52 -2.61 0.44
N LEU A 186 -10.00 -2.88 -0.77
CA LEU A 186 -10.76 -4.10 -1.10
C LEU A 186 -9.97 -5.39 -0.84
N PHE A 187 -8.70 -5.45 -1.25
CA PHE A 187 -7.85 -6.64 -1.06
C PHE A 187 -7.51 -6.89 0.42
N PRO A 188 -7.07 -5.90 1.23
CA PRO A 188 -6.97 -6.05 2.68
C PRO A 188 -8.23 -6.64 3.34
N LEU A 189 -9.42 -6.11 3.00
CA LEU A 189 -10.69 -6.56 3.58
C LEU A 189 -11.02 -8.01 3.18
N ILE A 190 -10.78 -8.42 1.94
CA ILE A 190 -11.01 -9.81 1.51
C ILE A 190 -10.00 -10.77 2.15
N ILE A 191 -8.73 -10.38 2.34
CA ILE A 191 -7.77 -11.19 3.10
C ILE A 191 -8.22 -11.34 4.55
N PHE A 192 -8.69 -10.26 5.19
CA PHE A 192 -9.27 -10.31 6.52
C PHE A 192 -10.43 -11.30 6.64
N MET A 193 -11.31 -11.32 5.64
CA MET A 193 -12.41 -12.27 5.54
C MET A 193 -11.92 -13.72 5.41
N GLY A 194 -10.90 -13.97 4.61
CA GLY A 194 -10.25 -15.29 4.50
C GLY A 194 -9.55 -15.73 5.79
N VAL A 195 -8.84 -14.81 6.47
CA VAL A 195 -8.22 -15.05 7.79
C VAL A 195 -9.28 -15.40 8.83
N GLY A 196 -10.40 -14.67 8.86
CA GLY A 196 -11.55 -14.98 9.71
C GLY A 196 -12.11 -16.37 9.47
N ALA A 197 -12.23 -16.76 8.19
CA ALA A 197 -12.70 -18.09 7.79
C ALA A 197 -11.71 -19.22 8.12
N MET A 198 -10.41 -18.95 8.18
CA MET A 198 -9.37 -19.90 8.63
C MET A 198 -9.26 -20.03 10.15
N THR A 199 -9.64 -19.00 10.90
CA THR A 199 -9.32 -18.88 12.33
C THR A 199 -10.33 -19.59 13.22
N ASP A 200 -9.84 -20.46 14.10
CA ASP A 200 -10.62 -20.98 15.24
C ASP A 200 -10.43 -20.06 16.46
N PHE A 201 -11.52 -19.41 16.89
CA PHE A 201 -11.55 -18.56 18.09
C PHE A 201 -11.80 -19.36 19.38
N GLY A 202 -12.03 -20.67 19.29
CA GLY A 202 -12.21 -21.58 20.42
C GLY A 202 -11.16 -21.41 21.52
N PRO A 203 -9.85 -21.34 21.22
CA PRO A 203 -8.82 -21.05 22.23
C PRO A 203 -8.99 -19.75 23.01
N LEU A 204 -9.38 -18.67 22.32
CA LEU A 204 -9.59 -17.36 22.92
C LEU A 204 -10.86 -17.37 23.79
N ILE A 205 -11.95 -17.98 23.30
CA ILE A 205 -13.21 -18.13 24.03
C ILE A 205 -13.02 -19.05 25.26
N ALA A 206 -12.19 -20.08 25.14
CA ALA A 206 -11.89 -21.02 26.23
C ALA A 206 -11.17 -20.35 27.40
N ASN A 207 -10.20 -19.46 27.12
CA ASN A 207 -9.50 -18.66 28.13
C ASN A 207 -9.46 -17.17 27.76
N PRO A 208 -10.53 -16.39 28.02
CA PRO A 208 -10.63 -14.99 27.59
C PRO A 208 -9.57 -14.07 28.20
N LYS A 209 -8.93 -14.45 29.31
CA LYS A 209 -7.82 -13.69 29.90
C LYS A 209 -6.65 -13.53 28.92
N THR A 210 -6.47 -14.48 27.99
CA THR A 210 -5.44 -14.41 26.94
C THR A 210 -5.62 -13.23 25.98
N ALA A 211 -6.81 -12.62 25.91
CA ALA A 211 -7.04 -11.38 25.17
C ALA A 211 -6.11 -10.24 25.63
N LEU A 212 -5.77 -10.20 26.92
CA LEU A 212 -4.89 -9.18 27.50
C LEU A 212 -3.44 -9.30 26.98
N LEU A 213 -3.00 -10.50 26.56
CA LEU A 213 -1.69 -10.70 25.94
C LEU A 213 -1.66 -10.14 24.51
N GLY A 214 -2.74 -10.36 23.74
CA GLY A 214 -2.93 -9.73 22.44
C GLY A 214 -3.00 -8.20 22.52
N ALA A 215 -3.62 -7.67 23.59
CA ALA A 215 -3.63 -6.23 23.87
C ALA A 215 -2.25 -5.69 24.27
N ALA A 216 -1.50 -6.39 25.13
CA ALA A 216 -0.15 -5.99 25.53
C ALA A 216 0.84 -5.98 24.35
N ALA A 217 0.70 -6.89 23.38
CA ALA A 217 1.50 -6.90 22.17
C ALA A 217 1.33 -5.62 21.31
N GLN A 218 0.16 -4.95 21.37
CA GLN A 218 -0.09 -3.68 20.68
C GLN A 218 0.76 -2.51 21.21
N PHE A 219 1.50 -2.69 22.32
CA PHE A 219 2.55 -1.75 22.72
C PHE A 219 3.62 -1.58 21.62
N GLY A 220 3.82 -2.59 20.76
CA GLY A 220 4.63 -2.48 19.54
C GLY A 220 4.15 -1.36 18.62
N ILE A 221 2.84 -1.11 18.50
CA ILE A 221 2.28 -0.03 17.67
C ILE A 221 2.64 1.33 18.24
N PHE A 222 2.34 1.57 19.51
CA PHE A 222 2.51 2.88 20.13
C PHE A 222 4.00 3.25 20.33
N SER A 223 4.85 2.27 20.68
CA SER A 223 6.30 2.49 20.73
C SER A 223 6.90 2.85 19.37
N THR A 224 6.35 2.31 18.28
CA THR A 224 6.77 2.60 16.90
C THR A 224 6.29 3.96 16.42
N LEU A 225 5.06 4.35 16.77
CA LEU A 225 4.54 5.70 16.54
C LEU A 225 5.43 6.76 17.23
N ILE A 226 5.73 6.55 18.52
CA ILE A 226 6.66 7.42 19.27
C ILE A 226 8.06 7.40 18.63
N GLY A 227 8.53 6.22 18.21
CA GLY A 227 9.80 6.04 17.50
C GLY A 227 9.87 6.83 16.19
N ALA A 228 8.79 6.87 15.40
CA ALA A 228 8.71 7.65 14.17
C ALA A 228 8.75 9.17 14.43
N LEU A 229 8.00 9.65 15.43
CA LEU A 229 8.03 11.06 15.85
C LEU A 229 9.41 11.47 16.39
N LEU A 230 10.11 10.58 17.11
CA LEU A 230 11.49 10.80 17.53
C LEU A 230 12.45 10.79 16.34
N LEU A 231 12.33 9.82 15.42
CA LEU A 231 13.18 9.76 14.22
C LEU A 231 13.09 11.07 13.42
N SER A 232 11.87 11.59 13.25
CA SER A 232 11.59 12.86 12.58
C SER A 232 12.22 14.09 13.26
N ARG A 233 12.50 14.01 14.57
CA ARG A 233 13.12 15.10 15.34
C ARG A 233 14.64 15.00 15.41
N TRP A 234 15.19 13.79 15.31
CA TRP A 234 16.62 13.52 15.54
C TRP A 234 17.42 13.26 14.25
N VAL A 235 16.78 12.88 13.14
CA VAL A 235 17.45 12.56 11.87
C VAL A 235 17.14 13.63 10.82
N PRO A 236 18.09 14.50 10.43
CA PRO A 236 17.91 15.45 9.35
C PRO A 236 17.58 14.73 8.03
N GLY A 237 16.48 15.12 7.39
CA GLY A 237 16.03 14.54 6.12
C GLY A 237 14.94 13.46 6.23
N ILE A 238 14.45 13.15 7.44
CA ILE A 238 13.21 12.39 7.63
C ILE A 238 12.20 13.29 8.32
N ASN A 239 11.06 13.55 7.67
CA ASN A 239 9.98 14.38 8.21
C ASN A 239 8.69 13.55 8.24
N PHE A 240 8.40 12.94 9.38
CA PHE A 240 7.12 12.25 9.61
C PHE A 240 6.18 13.16 10.39
N ASN A 241 5.01 13.44 9.82
CA ASN A 241 3.91 14.06 10.54
C ASN A 241 3.20 13.02 11.44
N LEU A 242 2.14 13.43 12.16
CA LEU A 242 1.43 12.53 13.07
C LEU A 242 0.68 11.40 12.35
N GLN A 243 0.12 11.64 11.16
CA GLN A 243 -0.57 10.65 10.33
C GLN A 243 0.43 9.63 9.75
N ASP A 244 1.61 10.09 9.35
CA ASP A 244 2.73 9.24 8.93
C ASP A 244 3.16 8.33 10.09
N ALA A 245 3.46 8.93 11.25
CA ALA A 245 3.87 8.19 12.44
C ALA A 245 2.80 7.20 12.92
N ALA A 246 1.51 7.55 12.82
CA ALA A 246 0.41 6.64 13.12
C ALA A 246 0.37 5.45 12.14
N SER A 247 0.54 5.71 10.84
CA SER A 247 0.57 4.67 9.80
C SER A 247 1.77 3.74 9.94
N ILE A 248 2.95 4.29 10.21
CA ILE A 248 4.19 3.53 10.49
C ILE A 248 4.03 2.73 11.79
N GLY A 249 3.34 3.30 12.79
CA GLY A 249 3.03 2.64 14.05
C GLY A 249 2.37 1.28 13.86
N ILE A 250 1.38 1.16 12.97
CA ILE A 250 0.60 -0.08 12.77
C ILE A 250 1.46 -1.28 12.33
N ILE A 251 2.65 -1.06 11.74
CA ILE A 251 3.62 -2.13 11.44
C ILE A 251 3.92 -2.96 12.70
N GLY A 252 3.95 -2.32 13.87
CA GLY A 252 4.17 -2.98 15.17
C GLY A 252 3.07 -3.91 15.65
N GLY A 253 1.90 -3.91 15.00
CA GLY A 253 0.86 -4.92 15.21
C GLY A 253 1.22 -6.27 14.58
N ALA A 254 2.17 -6.29 13.62
CA ALA A 254 2.50 -7.41 12.74
C ALA A 254 1.38 -7.86 11.79
N ASP A 255 0.44 -6.96 11.51
CA ASP A 255 -0.74 -7.20 10.69
C ASP A 255 -0.61 -6.51 9.34
N GLY A 256 -0.24 -7.27 8.31
CA GLY A 256 -0.06 -6.78 6.94
C GLY A 256 -1.30 -6.05 6.37
N PRO A 257 -2.48 -6.69 6.29
CA PRO A 257 -3.66 -6.03 5.74
C PRO A 257 -4.17 -4.86 6.60
N THR A 258 -4.05 -4.88 7.93
CA THR A 258 -4.37 -3.69 8.77
C THR A 258 -3.39 -2.55 8.51
N SER A 259 -2.09 -2.85 8.35
CA SER A 259 -1.07 -1.84 8.01
C SER A 259 -1.37 -1.14 6.69
N ILE A 260 -1.82 -1.90 5.67
CA ILE A 260 -2.23 -1.34 4.38
C ILE A 260 -3.49 -0.49 4.53
N TYR A 261 -4.52 -0.99 5.23
CA TYR A 261 -5.78 -0.26 5.44
C TYR A 261 -5.60 1.05 6.22
N THR A 262 -4.74 1.10 7.24
CA THR A 262 -4.47 2.35 7.96
C THR A 262 -3.65 3.31 7.11
N ALA A 263 -2.61 2.82 6.43
CA ALA A 263 -1.79 3.67 5.57
C ALA A 263 -2.55 4.19 4.34
N SER A 264 -3.56 3.48 3.81
CA SER A 264 -4.38 3.99 2.70
C SER A 264 -5.29 5.15 3.12
N LYS A 265 -5.60 5.29 4.42
CA LYS A 265 -6.37 6.41 4.98
C LYS A 265 -5.53 7.54 5.51
N LEU A 266 -4.43 7.23 6.20
CA LEU A 266 -3.63 8.22 6.93
C LEU A 266 -2.37 8.68 6.17
N ALA A 267 -1.68 7.80 5.45
CA ALA A 267 -0.46 8.16 4.72
C ALA A 267 -0.32 7.42 3.36
N PRO A 268 -1.17 7.71 2.36
CA PRO A 268 -1.19 6.99 1.08
C PRO A 268 0.16 7.01 0.34
N HIS A 269 0.97 8.05 0.56
CA HIS A 269 2.29 8.22 -0.01
C HIS A 269 3.36 7.30 0.62
N LEU A 270 3.16 6.84 1.87
CA LEU A 270 4.02 5.87 2.56
C LEU A 270 3.52 4.42 2.48
N LEU A 271 2.28 4.20 2.01
CA LEU A 271 1.63 2.90 1.86
C LEU A 271 2.57 1.80 1.32
N GLY A 272 3.36 2.13 0.31
CA GLY A 272 4.32 1.21 -0.29
C GLY A 272 5.42 0.73 0.66
N ALA A 273 6.08 1.67 1.33
CA ALA A 273 7.13 1.37 2.31
C ALA A 273 6.55 0.60 3.51
N ILE A 274 5.38 1.00 3.99
CA ILE A 274 4.67 0.38 5.12
C ILE A 274 4.25 -1.06 4.78
N ALA A 275 3.66 -1.29 3.61
CA ALA A 275 3.26 -2.62 3.15
C ALA A 275 4.44 -3.59 3.04
N VAL A 276 5.55 -3.12 2.44
CA VAL A 276 6.79 -3.90 2.33
C VAL A 276 7.34 -4.24 3.71
N ALA A 277 7.43 -3.26 4.61
CA ALA A 277 7.94 -3.45 5.96
C ALA A 277 7.09 -4.46 6.74
N ALA A 278 5.76 -4.28 6.76
CA ALA A 278 4.85 -5.16 7.48
C ALA A 278 4.98 -6.64 7.06
N TYR A 279 4.92 -6.93 5.74
CA TYR A 279 5.05 -8.31 5.27
C TYR A 279 6.48 -8.88 5.39
N SER A 280 7.51 -8.04 5.24
CA SER A 280 8.91 -8.48 5.43
C SER A 280 9.18 -8.86 6.88
N TYR A 281 8.73 -8.07 7.85
CA TYR A 281 8.93 -8.39 9.27
C TYR A 281 8.05 -9.53 9.77
N MET A 282 6.83 -9.68 9.23
CA MET A 282 6.00 -10.86 9.49
C MET A 282 6.73 -12.16 9.11
N ALA A 283 7.42 -12.17 7.97
CA ALA A 283 8.25 -13.32 7.54
C ALA A 283 9.50 -13.55 8.43
N LEU A 284 9.98 -12.52 9.13
CA LEU A 284 11.14 -12.58 10.03
C LEU A 284 10.77 -12.87 11.50
N VAL A 285 9.49 -13.00 11.85
CA VAL A 285 9.00 -13.44 13.19
C VAL A 285 9.76 -14.66 13.74
N PRO A 286 10.07 -15.72 12.97
CA PRO A 286 10.80 -16.89 13.47
C PRO A 286 12.27 -16.63 13.81
N ILE A 287 12.82 -15.48 13.41
CA ILE A 287 14.19 -15.03 13.71
C ILE A 287 14.14 -14.00 14.84
N ILE A 288 13.18 -13.08 14.84
CA ILE A 288 13.07 -11.97 15.80
C ILE A 288 12.56 -12.46 17.17
N GLN A 289 11.53 -13.33 17.20
CA GLN A 289 10.90 -13.69 18.46
C GLN A 289 11.74 -14.59 19.38
N PRO A 290 12.40 -15.68 18.91
CA PRO A 290 13.07 -16.61 19.81
C PRO A 290 14.19 -16.00 20.66
N PRO A 291 15.07 -15.10 20.14
CA PRO A 291 16.04 -14.40 20.98
C PRO A 291 15.39 -13.58 22.10
N ILE A 292 14.26 -12.92 21.82
CA ILE A 292 13.55 -12.09 22.80
C ILE A 292 12.85 -12.95 23.85
N MET A 293 12.22 -14.06 23.43
CA MET A 293 11.68 -15.07 24.35
C MET A 293 12.78 -15.56 25.31
N LYS A 294 13.95 -15.96 24.80
CA LYS A 294 15.07 -16.48 25.59
C LYS A 294 15.77 -15.41 26.44
N LEU A 295 15.75 -14.14 26.03
CA LEU A 295 16.29 -13.01 26.81
C LEU A 295 15.39 -12.66 28.01
N PHE A 296 14.07 -12.64 27.80
CA PHE A 296 13.13 -12.17 28.83
C PHE A 296 12.55 -13.29 29.71
N THR A 297 12.72 -14.58 29.40
CA THR A 297 12.18 -15.71 30.20
C THR A 297 13.27 -16.66 30.72
N SER A 298 13.05 -17.24 31.90
CA SER A 298 13.88 -18.31 32.45
C SER A 298 13.52 -19.67 31.85
N GLU A 299 14.36 -20.67 32.06
CA GLU A 299 14.07 -22.07 31.68
C GLU A 299 12.84 -22.63 32.43
N GLU A 300 12.74 -22.39 33.73
CA GLU A 300 11.60 -22.81 34.57
C GLU A 300 10.27 -22.22 34.07
N GLU A 301 10.25 -20.94 33.69
CA GLU A 301 9.04 -20.28 33.15
C GLU A 301 8.62 -20.87 31.80
N ARG A 302 9.58 -21.28 30.96
CA ARG A 302 9.34 -21.87 29.64
C ARG A 302 8.85 -23.31 29.73
N LYS A 303 9.21 -24.03 30.80
CA LYS A 303 8.75 -25.40 31.09
C LYS A 303 7.35 -25.47 31.71
N ILE A 304 6.72 -24.34 32.07
CA ILE A 304 5.34 -24.30 32.59
C ILE A 304 4.38 -24.99 31.61
N GLU A 305 3.75 -26.07 32.06
CA GLU A 305 2.73 -26.80 31.30
C GLU A 305 1.37 -26.11 31.45
N MET A 306 0.68 -25.92 30.32
CA MET A 306 -0.62 -25.26 30.28
C MET A 306 -1.74 -26.27 30.54
N LYS A 307 -2.68 -25.93 31.42
CA LYS A 307 -3.89 -26.76 31.65
C LYS A 307 -4.76 -26.82 30.39
N GLN A 308 -5.26 -28.01 30.07
CA GLN A 308 -6.15 -28.25 28.93
C GLN A 308 -7.32 -27.25 28.91
N LEU A 309 -7.59 -26.69 27.72
CA LEU A 309 -8.66 -25.72 27.52
C LEU A 309 -10.04 -26.33 27.80
N ARG A 310 -10.97 -25.52 28.35
CA ARG A 310 -12.37 -25.92 28.48
C ARG A 310 -12.99 -26.22 27.11
N HIS A 311 -14.00 -27.08 27.09
CA HIS A 311 -14.86 -27.21 25.92
C HIS A 311 -15.63 -25.88 25.70
N VAL A 312 -15.76 -25.48 24.43
CA VAL A 312 -16.49 -24.29 24.01
C VAL A 312 -17.66 -24.75 23.14
N ALA A 313 -18.88 -24.44 23.57
CA ALA A 313 -20.07 -24.87 22.85
C ALA A 313 -20.19 -24.18 21.48
N LYS A 314 -20.77 -24.85 20.48
CA LYS A 314 -20.98 -24.26 19.13
C LYS A 314 -21.74 -22.92 19.18
N ILE A 315 -22.67 -22.77 20.12
CA ILE A 315 -23.41 -21.50 20.30
C ILE A 315 -22.51 -20.36 20.79
N GLU A 316 -21.52 -20.62 21.65
CA GLU A 316 -20.53 -19.60 22.06
C GLU A 316 -19.70 -19.15 20.85
N LYS A 317 -19.26 -20.10 20.02
CA LYS A 317 -18.49 -19.81 18.79
C LYS A 317 -19.28 -19.01 17.76
N ILE A 318 -20.59 -19.23 17.63
CA ILE A 318 -21.46 -18.47 16.72
C ILE A 318 -21.79 -17.07 17.26
N LEU A 319 -22.02 -16.93 18.58
CA LEU A 319 -22.34 -15.64 19.19
C LEU A 319 -21.11 -14.74 19.33
N PHE A 320 -19.91 -15.30 19.48
CA PHE A 320 -18.66 -14.55 19.61
C PHE A 320 -18.44 -13.52 18.49
N PRO A 321 -18.46 -13.87 17.18
CA PRO A 321 -18.21 -12.90 16.12
C PRO A 321 -19.27 -11.80 16.04
N LEU A 322 -20.54 -12.13 16.34
CA LEU A 322 -21.61 -11.14 16.43
C LEU A 322 -21.36 -10.16 17.58
N LEU A 323 -21.03 -10.66 18.78
CA LEU A 323 -20.74 -9.84 19.95
C LEU A 323 -19.53 -8.92 19.72
N VAL A 324 -18.44 -9.43 19.15
CA VAL A 324 -17.25 -8.63 18.82
C VAL A 324 -17.57 -7.56 17.79
N PHE A 325 -18.35 -7.89 16.75
CA PHE A 325 -18.79 -6.92 15.76
C PHE A 325 -19.68 -5.83 16.36
N PHE A 326 -20.70 -6.18 17.16
CA PHE A 326 -21.57 -5.20 17.82
C PHE A 326 -20.80 -4.32 18.82
N LEU A 327 -19.87 -4.89 19.59
CA LEU A 327 -19.02 -4.15 20.51
C LEU A 327 -18.14 -3.15 19.75
N CYS A 328 -17.56 -3.56 18.62
CA CYS A 328 -16.82 -2.68 17.72
C CYS A 328 -17.71 -1.57 17.14
N ALA A 329 -18.93 -1.90 16.70
CA ALA A 329 -19.86 -0.93 16.12
C ALA A 329 -20.34 0.13 17.12
N VAL A 330 -20.45 -0.21 18.41
CA VAL A 330 -20.84 0.73 19.47
C VAL A 330 -19.65 1.55 19.99
N LEU A 331 -18.47 0.93 20.17
CA LEU A 331 -17.33 1.59 20.81
C LEU A 331 -16.34 2.24 19.82
N LEU A 332 -16.20 1.71 18.61
CA LEU A 332 -15.18 2.13 17.64
C LEU A 332 -15.61 1.88 16.17
N PRO A 333 -16.53 2.70 15.62
CA PRO A 333 -17.04 2.53 14.26
C PRO A 333 -15.97 2.51 13.15
N SER A 334 -14.84 3.19 13.36
CA SER A 334 -13.71 3.26 12.41
C SER A 334 -13.01 1.91 12.17
N ALA A 335 -13.07 0.97 13.13
CA ALA A 335 -12.54 -0.39 13.00
C ALA A 335 -13.54 -1.37 12.36
N CYS A 336 -14.82 -0.99 12.17
CA CYS A 336 -15.86 -1.89 11.68
C CYS A 336 -15.61 -2.53 10.31
N PRO A 337 -14.94 -1.90 9.32
CA PRO A 337 -14.62 -2.58 8.07
C PRO A 337 -13.69 -3.79 8.28
N LEU A 338 -12.62 -3.63 9.06
CA LEU A 338 -11.66 -4.69 9.37
C LEU A 338 -12.28 -5.78 10.24
N ILE A 339 -12.86 -5.39 11.39
CA ILE A 339 -13.48 -6.33 12.33
C ILE A 339 -14.70 -7.01 11.70
N GLY A 340 -15.51 -6.29 10.93
CA GLY A 340 -16.67 -6.83 10.22
C GLY A 340 -16.27 -7.88 9.18
N ALA A 341 -15.22 -7.62 8.38
CA ALA A 341 -14.70 -8.62 7.45
C ALA A 341 -14.18 -9.88 8.17
N LEU A 342 -13.39 -9.70 9.25
CA LEU A 342 -12.87 -10.80 10.08
C LEU A 342 -14.00 -11.65 10.69
N MET A 343 -14.97 -10.99 11.32
CA MET A 343 -16.08 -11.63 12.02
C MET A 343 -17.08 -12.27 11.05
N PHE A 344 -17.27 -11.71 9.85
CA PHE A 344 -18.08 -12.35 8.80
C PHE A 344 -17.45 -13.66 8.31
N GLY A 345 -16.12 -13.65 8.05
CA GLY A 345 -15.37 -14.86 7.72
C GLY A 345 -15.50 -15.93 8.81
N ASN A 346 -15.35 -15.54 10.09
CA ASN A 346 -15.50 -16.47 11.21
C ASN A 346 -16.94 -16.98 11.38
N LEU A 347 -17.95 -16.13 11.24
CA LEU A 347 -19.36 -16.55 11.32
C LEU A 347 -19.70 -17.56 10.21
N ALA A 348 -19.19 -17.36 9.00
CA ALA A 348 -19.35 -18.32 7.92
C ALA A 348 -18.74 -19.69 8.26
N ARG A 349 -17.56 -19.71 8.90
CA ARG A 349 -16.92 -20.93 9.41
C ARG A 349 -17.76 -21.62 10.50
N GLU A 350 -18.13 -20.89 11.54
CA GLU A 350 -18.74 -21.48 12.75
C GLU A 350 -20.24 -21.81 12.58
N SER A 351 -20.93 -21.18 11.63
CA SER A 351 -22.33 -21.50 11.32
C SER A 351 -22.50 -22.96 10.85
N GLY A 352 -21.61 -23.46 9.99
CA GLY A 352 -21.70 -24.79 9.37
C GLY A 352 -22.90 -24.98 8.45
N VAL A 353 -23.46 -23.89 7.92
CA VAL A 353 -24.54 -23.91 6.89
C VAL A 353 -24.08 -23.36 5.54
N VAL A 354 -22.92 -22.70 5.49
CA VAL A 354 -22.36 -22.05 4.31
C VAL A 354 -20.96 -22.59 3.97
N ASP A 355 -20.75 -23.90 4.15
CA ASP A 355 -19.44 -24.54 3.95
C ASP A 355 -18.81 -24.26 2.58
N ARG A 356 -19.63 -24.15 1.52
CA ARG A 356 -19.14 -23.77 0.18
C ARG A 356 -18.55 -22.35 0.16
N LEU A 357 -19.17 -21.40 0.85
CA LEU A 357 -18.67 -20.02 0.96
C LEU A 357 -17.44 -19.97 1.87
N SER A 358 -17.49 -20.61 3.04
CA SER A 358 -16.34 -20.68 3.97
C SER A 358 -15.12 -21.30 3.30
N ASN A 359 -15.28 -22.43 2.58
CA ASN A 359 -14.20 -23.06 1.83
C ASN A 359 -13.70 -22.22 0.66
N THR A 360 -14.56 -21.43 0.01
CA THR A 360 -14.13 -20.49 -1.04
C THR A 360 -13.31 -19.35 -0.44
N MET A 361 -13.75 -18.76 0.69
CA MET A 361 -13.06 -17.66 1.38
C MET A 361 -11.68 -18.07 1.89
N GLN A 362 -11.57 -19.23 2.57
CA GLN A 362 -10.31 -19.69 3.15
C GLN A 362 -9.33 -20.32 2.15
N ASN A 363 -9.74 -20.58 0.91
CA ASN A 363 -8.88 -21.17 -0.13
C ASN A 363 -8.84 -20.29 -1.39
N ALA A 364 -9.76 -20.50 -2.33
CA ALA A 364 -9.67 -19.94 -3.68
C ALA A 364 -9.64 -18.40 -3.69
N LEU A 365 -10.53 -17.75 -2.93
CA LEU A 365 -10.66 -16.30 -2.90
C LEU A 365 -9.43 -15.63 -2.28
N ILE A 366 -9.00 -16.08 -1.10
CA ILE A 366 -7.80 -15.53 -0.45
C ILE A 366 -6.54 -15.77 -1.29
N ASN A 367 -6.40 -16.93 -1.94
CA ASN A 367 -5.25 -17.21 -2.82
C ASN A 367 -5.19 -16.26 -4.03
N ILE A 368 -6.33 -16.01 -4.70
CA ILE A 368 -6.41 -15.06 -5.83
C ILE A 368 -6.04 -13.64 -5.36
N VAL A 369 -6.63 -13.17 -4.27
CA VAL A 369 -6.38 -11.83 -3.74
C VAL A 369 -4.95 -11.68 -3.21
N THR A 370 -4.37 -12.73 -2.63
CA THR A 370 -2.97 -12.75 -2.16
C THR A 370 -1.98 -12.56 -3.32
N ILE A 371 -2.23 -13.19 -4.47
CA ILE A 371 -1.41 -12.99 -5.68
C ILE A 371 -1.48 -11.53 -6.13
N PHE A 372 -2.68 -10.98 -6.27
CA PHE A 372 -2.88 -9.59 -6.71
C PHE A 372 -2.32 -8.57 -5.72
N LEU A 373 -2.51 -8.77 -4.42
CA LEU A 373 -1.95 -7.93 -3.38
C LEU A 373 -0.42 -7.98 -3.40
N GLY A 374 0.18 -9.17 -3.41
CA GLY A 374 1.64 -9.32 -3.36
C GLY A 374 2.32 -8.70 -4.58
N LEU A 375 1.76 -8.87 -5.79
CA LEU A 375 2.23 -8.19 -7.00
C LEU A 375 2.11 -6.65 -6.87
N SER A 376 1.01 -6.15 -6.31
CA SER A 376 0.76 -4.71 -6.11
C SER A 376 1.62 -4.07 -5.02
N VAL A 377 1.97 -4.83 -3.97
CA VAL A 377 2.93 -4.40 -2.94
C VAL A 377 4.34 -4.41 -3.53
N GLY A 378 4.69 -5.46 -4.29
CA GLY A 378 5.92 -5.50 -5.08
C GLY A 378 6.07 -4.33 -6.04
N MET A 379 4.95 -3.77 -6.55
CA MET A 379 4.96 -2.56 -7.38
C MET A 379 5.64 -1.36 -6.70
N LYS A 380 5.47 -1.23 -5.38
CA LYS A 380 6.01 -0.09 -4.63
C LYS A 380 7.49 -0.27 -4.26
N LEU A 381 8.12 -1.37 -4.68
CA LEU A 381 9.57 -1.59 -4.64
C LEU A 381 10.31 -1.00 -5.85
N ALA A 382 9.69 -0.09 -6.61
CA ALA A 382 10.40 0.73 -7.59
C ALA A 382 11.51 1.57 -6.91
N HIS A 383 12.70 1.63 -7.52
CA HIS A 383 13.89 2.25 -6.94
C HIS A 383 13.69 3.71 -6.49
N ASP A 384 12.90 4.49 -7.22
CA ASP A 384 12.61 5.90 -6.93
C ASP A 384 11.67 6.12 -5.74
N LYS A 385 10.96 5.06 -5.31
CA LYS A 385 10.10 5.04 -4.11
C LYS A 385 10.80 4.39 -2.91
N PHE A 386 11.50 3.27 -3.15
CA PHE A 386 12.04 2.44 -2.08
C PHE A 386 13.40 2.92 -1.54
N LEU A 387 14.30 3.43 -2.39
CA LEU A 387 15.64 3.87 -1.98
C LEU A 387 15.62 5.31 -1.42
N ARG A 388 14.74 5.54 -0.43
CA ARG A 388 14.54 6.82 0.27
C ARG A 388 14.87 6.70 1.75
N LEU A 389 15.34 7.77 2.37
CA LEU A 389 15.72 7.78 3.79
C LEU A 389 14.52 7.46 4.70
N GLU A 390 13.34 7.96 4.34
CA GLU A 390 12.08 7.69 5.02
C GLU A 390 11.76 6.18 4.99
N THR A 391 11.86 5.54 3.82
CA THR A 391 11.61 4.09 3.67
C THR A 391 12.60 3.24 4.47
N LEU A 392 13.89 3.62 4.50
CA LEU A 392 14.89 2.96 5.34
C LEU A 392 14.60 3.16 6.84
N GLY A 393 14.12 4.34 7.23
CA GLY A 393 13.64 4.63 8.58
C GLY A 393 12.44 3.76 8.98
N ILE A 394 11.46 3.60 8.08
CA ILE A 394 10.28 2.73 8.27
C ILE A 394 10.68 1.28 8.48
N LEU A 395 11.65 0.77 7.69
CA LEU A 395 12.18 -0.58 7.86
C LEU A 395 12.84 -0.73 9.24
N PHE A 396 13.77 0.15 9.59
CA PHE A 396 14.44 0.11 10.89
C PHE A 396 13.46 0.17 12.08
N LEU A 397 12.45 1.04 12.01
CA LEU A 397 11.38 1.13 13.00
C LEU A 397 10.55 -0.15 13.08
N GLY A 398 10.23 -0.80 11.95
CA GLY A 398 9.49 -2.07 11.91
C GLY A 398 10.21 -3.22 12.64
N LEU A 399 11.54 -3.33 12.52
CA LEU A 399 12.31 -4.32 13.29
C LEU A 399 12.22 -4.08 14.80
N ILE A 400 12.32 -2.81 15.21
CA ILE A 400 12.17 -2.38 16.61
C ILE A 400 10.75 -2.65 17.12
N ALA A 401 9.74 -2.39 16.29
CA ALA A 401 8.32 -2.58 16.57
C ALA A 401 7.99 -3.99 17.03
N PHE A 402 8.37 -4.98 16.21
CA PHE A 402 8.19 -6.40 16.51
C PHE A 402 8.95 -6.82 17.78
N SER A 403 10.10 -6.20 18.02
CA SER A 403 10.92 -6.47 19.20
C SER A 403 10.24 -6.01 20.48
N PHE A 404 9.72 -4.77 20.51
CA PHE A 404 8.95 -4.25 21.65
C PHE A 404 7.60 -4.95 21.83
N GLY A 405 6.86 -5.25 20.75
CA GLY A 405 5.60 -6.00 20.84
C GLY A 405 5.79 -7.40 21.44
N THR A 406 6.83 -8.11 20.99
CA THR A 406 7.18 -9.43 21.53
C THR A 406 7.60 -9.34 23.01
N ALA A 407 8.47 -8.39 23.35
CA ALA A 407 8.92 -8.19 24.73
C ALA A 407 7.76 -7.81 25.66
N ALA A 408 6.89 -6.88 25.25
CA ALA A 408 5.70 -6.48 26.00
C ALA A 408 4.75 -7.65 26.25
N GLY A 409 4.47 -8.46 25.22
CA GLY A 409 3.65 -9.67 25.35
C GLY A 409 4.23 -10.68 26.34
N VAL A 410 5.53 -10.97 26.27
CA VAL A 410 6.23 -11.88 27.20
C VAL A 410 6.23 -11.34 28.64
N ILE A 411 6.59 -10.06 28.83
CA ILE A 411 6.61 -9.42 30.14
C ILE A 411 5.20 -9.41 30.75
N PHE A 412 4.18 -9.12 29.95
CA PHE A 412 2.79 -9.19 30.42
C PHE A 412 2.36 -10.63 30.74
N GLY A 413 2.85 -11.63 29.99
CA GLY A 413 2.71 -13.05 30.33
C GLY A 413 3.26 -13.40 31.71
N LYS A 414 4.43 -12.86 32.08
CA LYS A 414 5.00 -13.02 33.43
C LYS A 414 4.16 -12.35 34.51
N ILE A 415 3.70 -11.12 34.26
CA ILE A 415 2.83 -10.39 35.17
C ILE A 415 1.55 -11.20 35.41
N MET A 416 0.91 -11.67 34.34
CA MET A 416 -0.27 -12.54 34.43
C MET A 416 0.01 -13.84 35.19
N ASN A 417 1.14 -14.49 34.98
CA ASN A 417 1.53 -15.71 35.72
C ASN A 417 1.61 -15.44 37.23
N LYS A 418 2.13 -14.28 37.66
CA LYS A 418 2.24 -13.90 39.08
C LYS A 418 0.90 -13.65 39.76
N PHE A 419 -0.14 -13.25 39.01
CA PHE A 419 -1.48 -12.94 39.55
C PHE A 419 -2.54 -14.00 39.24
N SER A 420 -2.22 -15.03 38.45
CA SER A 420 -3.15 -16.10 38.09
C SER A 420 -3.08 -17.26 39.09
N LYS A 421 -4.24 -17.86 39.39
CA LYS A 421 -4.33 -19.12 40.16
C LYS A 421 -3.83 -20.33 39.35
N ASP A 422 -3.93 -20.24 38.04
CA ASP A 422 -3.46 -21.23 37.09
C ASP A 422 -2.18 -20.72 36.44
N PRO A 423 -1.07 -21.46 36.43
CA PRO A 423 0.17 -21.04 35.79
C PRO A 423 -0.03 -20.68 34.31
N ILE A 424 0.65 -19.62 33.87
CA ILE A 424 0.63 -19.12 32.49
C ILE A 424 2.07 -19.11 31.99
N ASN A 425 2.35 -19.91 30.96
CA ASN A 425 3.64 -19.95 30.30
C ASN A 425 3.89 -18.63 29.54
N PRO A 426 4.92 -17.82 29.89
CA PRO A 426 5.13 -16.52 29.25
C PRO A 426 5.42 -16.56 27.75
N LEU A 427 5.80 -17.72 27.18
CA LEU A 427 5.99 -17.90 25.73
C LEU A 427 4.70 -17.63 24.95
N ILE A 428 3.51 -17.92 25.51
CA ILE A 428 2.24 -17.60 24.84
C ILE A 428 2.00 -16.07 24.77
N GLY A 429 2.71 -15.29 25.59
CA GLY A 429 2.67 -13.83 25.53
C GLY A 429 3.32 -13.27 24.26
N ALA A 430 4.45 -13.84 23.82
CA ALA A 430 5.06 -13.49 22.53
C ALA A 430 4.13 -13.82 21.34
N ALA A 431 3.28 -14.83 21.47
CA ALA A 431 2.29 -15.16 20.46
C ALA A 431 1.18 -14.09 20.33
N GLY A 432 1.11 -13.07 21.20
CA GLY A 432 0.19 -11.93 21.05
C GLY A 432 0.48 -11.02 19.85
N VAL A 433 1.69 -11.10 19.27
CA VAL A 433 2.05 -10.45 18.00
C VAL A 433 1.28 -11.12 16.87
N SER A 434 0.48 -10.36 16.09
CA SER A 434 -0.63 -10.87 15.28
C SER A 434 -0.27 -11.59 13.97
N ALA A 435 0.94 -12.14 13.88
CA ALA A 435 1.37 -12.98 12.76
C ALA A 435 0.70 -14.37 12.86
N VAL A 436 -0.55 -14.49 12.40
CA VAL A 436 -1.33 -15.73 12.46
C VAL A 436 -0.98 -16.67 11.29
N PRO A 437 -0.78 -17.98 11.52
CA PRO A 437 -0.61 -18.68 12.79
C PRO A 437 0.86 -18.72 13.26
N MET A 438 1.77 -18.04 12.57
CA MET A 438 3.22 -18.24 12.73
C MET A 438 3.77 -17.89 14.11
N ALA A 439 3.35 -16.79 14.75
CA ALA A 439 3.80 -16.43 16.10
C ALA A 439 3.45 -17.53 17.14
N ALA A 440 2.26 -18.12 17.04
CA ALA A 440 1.85 -19.26 17.87
C ALA A 440 2.66 -20.53 17.59
N ARG A 441 3.03 -20.78 16.32
CA ARG A 441 3.95 -21.88 15.94
C ARG A 441 5.37 -21.67 16.47
N VAL A 442 5.88 -20.45 16.45
CA VAL A 442 7.20 -20.10 16.98
C VAL A 442 7.22 -20.25 18.50
N ALA A 443 6.19 -19.76 19.21
CA ALA A 443 6.04 -20.00 20.65
C ALA A 443 5.96 -21.49 21.00
N ASN A 444 5.23 -22.29 20.22
CA ASN A 444 5.18 -23.75 20.38
C ASN A 444 6.56 -24.40 20.16
N LYS A 445 7.28 -24.01 19.10
CA LYS A 445 8.62 -24.53 18.81
C LYS A 445 9.58 -24.25 19.98
N VAL A 446 9.61 -23.00 20.47
CA VAL A 446 10.48 -22.62 21.60
C VAL A 446 10.04 -23.32 22.90
N GLY A 447 8.76 -23.60 23.10
CA GLY A 447 8.29 -24.44 24.21
C GLY A 447 8.80 -25.88 24.11
N GLN A 448 8.74 -26.47 22.91
CA GLN A 448 9.21 -27.84 22.64
C GLN A 448 10.74 -27.99 22.69
N GLU A 449 11.50 -26.92 22.42
CA GLU A 449 12.95 -26.89 22.63
C GLU A 449 13.33 -27.08 24.11
N GLU A 450 12.45 -26.70 25.06
CA GLU A 450 12.71 -26.75 26.51
C GLU A 450 11.98 -27.92 27.22
N ASN A 451 10.79 -28.31 26.73
CA ASN A 451 10.07 -29.52 27.13
C ASN A 451 9.35 -30.13 25.91
N PRO A 452 9.83 -31.25 25.34
CA PRO A 452 9.22 -31.89 24.16
C PRO A 452 7.75 -32.31 24.31
N HIS A 453 7.25 -32.45 25.54
CA HIS A 453 5.85 -32.81 25.83
C HIS A 453 4.93 -31.58 26.01
N ASN A 454 5.47 -30.36 26.03
CA ASN A 454 4.71 -29.13 26.26
C ASN A 454 4.18 -28.52 24.94
N PHE A 455 2.95 -28.88 24.57
CA PHE A 455 2.31 -28.40 23.33
C PHE A 455 1.57 -27.08 23.54
N LEU A 456 2.27 -25.96 23.33
CA LEU A 456 1.72 -24.62 23.54
C LEU A 456 0.81 -24.12 22.40
N LEU A 457 0.83 -24.72 21.20
CA LEU A 457 0.18 -24.16 19.99
C LEU A 457 -1.29 -23.79 20.23
N MET A 458 -2.08 -24.69 20.81
CA MET A 458 -3.50 -24.44 21.07
C MET A 458 -3.71 -23.29 22.08
N HIS A 459 -2.83 -23.12 23.06
CA HIS A 459 -2.90 -22.02 24.02
C HIS A 459 -2.41 -20.69 23.43
N ALA A 460 -1.36 -20.75 22.60
CA ALA A 460 -0.75 -19.60 21.93
C ALA A 460 -1.60 -19.02 20.81
N MET A 461 -2.53 -19.80 20.23
CA MET A 461 -3.53 -19.27 19.28
C MET A 461 -4.49 -18.25 19.92
N GLY A 462 -4.81 -18.37 21.22
CA GLY A 462 -5.67 -17.39 21.91
C GLY A 462 -5.11 -15.96 21.86
N PRO A 463 -3.88 -15.73 22.37
CA PRO A 463 -3.15 -14.46 22.24
C PRO A 463 -2.99 -13.99 20.78
N ASN A 464 -2.65 -14.89 19.85
CA ASN A 464 -2.38 -14.52 18.45
C ASN A 464 -3.62 -13.97 17.74
N VAL A 465 -4.76 -14.63 17.95
CA VAL A 465 -6.06 -14.21 17.41
C VAL A 465 -6.55 -12.93 18.10
N ALA A 466 -6.33 -12.80 19.41
CA ALA A 466 -6.58 -11.53 20.11
C ALA A 466 -5.65 -10.39 19.62
N GLY A 467 -4.45 -10.72 19.16
CA GLY A 467 -3.52 -9.81 18.52
C GLY A 467 -4.12 -9.18 17.26
N VAL A 468 -4.74 -9.97 16.37
CA VAL A 468 -5.39 -9.44 15.15
C VAL A 468 -6.53 -8.47 15.49
N ILE A 469 -7.38 -8.85 16.46
CA ILE A 469 -8.44 -7.94 16.95
C ILE A 469 -7.79 -6.67 17.53
N GLY A 470 -6.73 -6.81 18.33
CA GLY A 470 -5.99 -5.69 18.92
C GLY A 470 -5.39 -4.73 17.89
N SER A 471 -4.78 -5.25 16.82
CA SER A 471 -4.21 -4.47 15.72
C SER A 471 -5.30 -3.68 14.98
N ALA A 472 -6.41 -4.33 14.64
CA ALA A 472 -7.55 -3.67 13.98
C ALA A 472 -8.24 -2.62 14.87
N VAL A 473 -8.32 -2.85 16.19
CA VAL A 473 -8.81 -1.85 17.17
C VAL A 473 -7.83 -0.69 17.30
N ALA A 474 -6.52 -0.94 17.41
CA ALA A 474 -5.50 0.12 17.45
C ALA A 474 -5.52 0.98 16.17
N ALA A 475 -5.68 0.34 15.00
CA ALA A 475 -5.91 1.00 13.72
C ALA A 475 -7.17 1.89 13.73
N GLY A 476 -8.31 1.39 14.22
CA GLY A 476 -9.52 2.19 14.34
C GLY A 476 -9.35 3.40 15.25
N VAL A 477 -8.63 3.26 16.37
CA VAL A 477 -8.33 4.37 17.29
C VAL A 477 -7.42 5.40 16.62
N LEU A 478 -6.33 4.98 15.96
CA LEU A 478 -5.44 5.90 15.26
C LEU A 478 -6.13 6.60 14.08
N ILE A 479 -7.00 5.91 13.34
CA ILE A 479 -7.82 6.53 12.29
C ILE A 479 -8.78 7.56 12.89
N ALA A 480 -9.44 7.26 14.01
CA ALA A 480 -10.37 8.20 14.66
C ALA A 480 -9.65 9.41 15.29
N LEU A 481 -8.40 9.27 15.73
CA LEU A 481 -7.63 10.35 16.35
C LEU A 481 -6.80 11.18 15.36
N CYS A 482 -6.41 10.60 14.22
CA CYS A 482 -5.49 11.24 13.26
C CYS A 482 -6.10 11.46 11.87
N GLY A 483 -7.23 10.84 11.54
CA GLY A 483 -7.84 10.90 10.20
C GLY A 483 -8.57 12.19 9.86
N GLY A 484 -9.09 12.90 10.87
CA GLY A 484 -9.94 14.10 10.71
C GLY A 484 -11.41 13.80 10.95
#